data_AF-A0A7Y5KKV8-F1
#
_entry.id   AF-A0A7Y5KKV8-F1
#
_cell.length_a   1.000
_cell.length_b   1.000
_cell.length_c   1.000
_cell.angle_alpha   90.00
_cell.angle_beta   90.00
_cell.angle_gamma   90.00
#
_symmetry.space_group_name_H-M   'P 1'
#
loop_
_entity.id
_entity.type
_entity.pdbx_description
1 polymer ?
#
loop_
_entity_poly.entity_id
_entity_poly.type
_entity_poly.pdbx_seq_one_letter_code
_entity_poly.pdbx_strand_id
1 'polypeptide(L)'
;MSVSLGMPSAPPPVLAPRRQTRQIQVGKVGVGSDFPVSVQSMTTTPTTDINATLQQIAELTAAGCDIVRVACPSQDDADALPAIAQKSQIPVIADIHFQPKYVYAAIDAGCAAVRVNPGNIRQFDDQVKEIARAAKDAGVSIRIGVNAGSLDKRIMEKYGKATPEALVESAVWEASLFEEHDFHDFKISVKHNDPVVMVRAYELLAERGDWPLHLGVTEAGPAFQGTIKTATAFGALLSRGIG
;
A
#
# COMPACT_ATOMS: atom_id res chain seq x y z
N MET A 1 -39.35 24.27 -23.25
CA MET A 1 -38.69 23.00 -23.59
C MET A 1 -38.10 22.44 -22.31
N SER A 2 -38.57 21.29 -21.83
CA SER A 2 -37.98 20.60 -20.68
C SER A 2 -36.69 19.92 -21.14
N VAL A 3 -35.55 20.32 -20.56
CA VAL A 3 -34.28 19.65 -20.80
C VAL A 3 -34.37 18.24 -20.23
N SER A 4 -34.39 17.23 -21.10
CA SER A 4 -34.30 15.82 -20.69
C SER A 4 -32.87 15.57 -20.21
N LEU A 5 -32.65 15.72 -18.91
CA LEU A 5 -31.46 15.20 -18.24
C LEU A 5 -31.59 13.68 -18.32
N GLY A 6 -30.90 13.05 -19.29
CA GLY A 6 -30.93 11.60 -19.47
C GLY A 6 -30.68 10.87 -18.16
N MET A 7 -31.28 9.68 -18.00
CA MET A 7 -31.08 8.92 -16.77
C MET A 7 -29.58 8.64 -16.56
N PRO A 8 -29.07 8.79 -15.33
CA PRO A 8 -27.68 8.45 -15.05
C PRO A 8 -27.42 7.00 -15.44
N SER A 9 -26.26 6.74 -16.06
CA SER A 9 -25.86 5.39 -16.40
C SER A 9 -25.82 4.51 -15.15
N ALA A 10 -26.46 3.34 -15.20
CA ALA A 10 -26.32 2.35 -14.14
C ALA A 10 -24.83 2.00 -13.96
N PRO A 11 -24.36 1.73 -12.73
CA PRO A 11 -23.00 1.30 -12.50
C PRO A 11 -22.71 0.01 -13.29
N PRO A 12 -21.45 -0.21 -13.73
CA PRO A 12 -21.08 -1.44 -14.42
C PRO A 12 -21.44 -2.67 -13.59
N PRO A 13 -21.85 -3.79 -14.23
CA PRO A 13 -22.11 -5.03 -13.52
C PRO A 13 -20.83 -5.53 -12.83
N VAL A 14 -20.97 -6.02 -11.60
CA VAL A 14 -19.89 -6.61 -10.80
C VAL A 14 -20.18 -8.08 -10.52
N LEU A 15 -19.13 -8.90 -10.41
CA LEU A 15 -19.27 -10.32 -10.04
C LEU A 15 -19.70 -10.50 -8.58
N ALA A 16 -19.24 -9.61 -7.70
CA ALA A 16 -19.59 -9.57 -6.29
C ALA A 16 -19.61 -8.10 -5.81
N PRO A 17 -20.41 -7.77 -4.79
CA PRO A 17 -20.33 -6.45 -4.14
C PRO A 17 -18.92 -6.23 -3.56
N ARG A 18 -18.45 -4.99 -3.56
CA ARG A 18 -17.20 -4.62 -2.88
C ARG A 18 -17.31 -4.96 -1.39
N ARG A 19 -16.29 -5.62 -0.84
CA ARG A 19 -16.14 -5.80 0.61
C ARG A 19 -16.12 -4.43 1.27
N GLN A 20 -16.92 -4.25 2.31
CA GLN A 20 -16.93 -3.01 3.09
C GLN A 20 -15.60 -2.87 3.86
N THR A 21 -15.02 -1.68 3.79
CA THR A 21 -13.77 -1.35 4.48
C THR A 21 -13.87 0.03 5.11
N ARG A 22 -12.98 0.34 6.04
CA ARG A 22 -12.71 1.73 6.40
C ARG A 22 -12.23 2.52 5.17
N GLN A 23 -12.33 3.84 5.26
CA GLN A 23 -11.88 4.76 4.21
C GLN A 23 -10.63 5.48 4.69
N ILE A 24 -9.62 5.62 3.82
CA ILE A 24 -8.43 6.43 4.07
C ILE A 24 -8.17 7.34 2.88
N GLN A 25 -7.39 8.41 3.11
CA GLN A 25 -6.90 9.27 2.04
C GLN A 25 -5.40 9.02 1.81
N VAL A 26 -5.03 8.91 0.54
CA VAL A 26 -3.63 8.99 0.09
C VAL A 26 -3.51 10.28 -0.70
N GLY A 27 -3.22 11.38 0.01
CA GLY A 27 -3.28 12.72 -0.56
C GLY A 27 -4.71 13.02 -1.02
N LYS A 28 -4.90 13.22 -2.33
CA LYS A 28 -6.23 13.47 -2.93
C LYS A 28 -6.98 12.20 -3.37
N VAL A 29 -6.37 11.02 -3.23
CA VAL A 29 -6.95 9.75 -3.71
C VAL A 29 -7.53 8.98 -2.53
N GLY A 30 -8.86 8.79 -2.54
CA GLY A 30 -9.55 7.95 -1.57
C GLY A 30 -9.28 6.47 -1.80
N VAL A 31 -9.07 5.73 -0.71
CA VAL A 31 -8.84 4.28 -0.72
C VAL A 31 -9.75 3.61 0.29
N GLY A 32 -10.55 2.68 -0.19
CA GLY A 32 -11.52 1.90 0.60
C GLY A 32 -12.75 1.55 -0.25
N SER A 33 -13.76 0.95 0.37
CA SER A 33 -14.94 0.42 -0.32
C SER A 33 -15.80 1.48 -1.01
N ASP A 34 -15.69 2.75 -0.60
CA ASP A 34 -16.48 3.86 -1.14
C ASP A 34 -15.81 4.48 -2.38
N PHE A 35 -14.59 4.06 -2.67
CA PHE A 35 -13.79 4.56 -3.78
C PHE A 35 -13.53 3.48 -4.84
N PRO A 36 -13.30 3.87 -6.11
CA PRO A 36 -12.75 2.97 -7.11
C PRO A 36 -11.43 2.34 -6.64
N VAL A 37 -11.13 1.13 -7.14
CA VAL A 37 -9.83 0.49 -6.86
C VAL A 37 -8.73 1.31 -7.52
N SER A 38 -7.90 1.98 -6.70
CA SER A 38 -6.78 2.80 -7.21
C SER A 38 -5.68 1.94 -7.85
N VAL A 39 -5.16 2.35 -8.99
CA VAL A 39 -3.99 1.77 -9.63
C VAL A 39 -2.73 2.43 -9.06
N GLN A 40 -1.79 1.63 -8.58
CA GLN A 40 -0.53 2.12 -8.03
C GLN A 40 0.67 1.52 -8.76
N SER A 41 1.71 2.31 -8.94
CA SER A 41 2.99 1.88 -9.50
C SER A 41 4.16 2.34 -8.65
N MET A 42 5.36 1.90 -8.98
CA MET A 42 6.61 2.28 -8.30
C MET A 42 7.64 2.72 -9.33
N THR A 43 8.35 3.81 -9.04
CA THR A 43 9.46 4.25 -9.87
C THR A 43 10.63 3.28 -9.79
N THR A 44 11.44 3.25 -10.84
CA THR A 44 12.67 2.46 -10.93
C THR A 44 13.93 3.33 -11.02
N THR A 45 13.76 4.65 -11.16
CA THR A 45 14.86 5.61 -11.11
C THR A 45 15.43 5.72 -9.69
N PRO A 46 16.73 6.05 -9.54
CA PRO A 46 17.26 6.50 -8.26
C PRO A 46 16.49 7.74 -7.79
N THR A 47 15.93 7.72 -6.58
CA THR A 47 15.12 8.83 -6.05
C THR A 47 15.92 10.13 -5.94
N THR A 48 17.23 10.02 -5.73
CA THR A 48 18.18 11.15 -5.76
C THR A 48 18.24 11.86 -7.12
N ASP A 49 17.91 11.18 -8.22
CA ASP A 49 17.69 11.84 -9.52
C ASP A 49 16.24 12.36 -9.59
N ILE A 50 16.04 13.54 -9.02
CA ILE A 50 14.73 14.21 -8.94
C ILE A 50 14.10 14.37 -10.32
N ASN A 51 14.89 14.74 -11.34
CA ASN A 51 14.35 15.02 -12.68
C ASN A 51 13.93 13.74 -13.38
N ALA A 52 14.77 12.71 -13.38
CA ALA A 52 14.41 11.41 -13.96
C ALA A 52 13.20 10.81 -13.24
N THR A 53 13.15 10.93 -11.91
CA THR A 53 12.03 10.43 -11.10
C THR A 53 10.74 11.17 -11.42
N LEU A 54 10.75 12.50 -11.51
CA LEU A 54 9.58 13.29 -11.90
C LEU A 54 9.12 12.99 -13.33
N GLN A 55 10.06 12.76 -14.25
CA GLN A 55 9.72 12.37 -15.62
C GLN A 55 9.04 11.00 -15.66
N GLN A 56 9.55 10.00 -14.93
CA GLN A 56 8.90 8.69 -14.83
C GLN A 56 7.53 8.78 -14.13
N ILE A 57 7.37 9.64 -13.12
CA ILE A 57 6.07 9.90 -12.49
C ILE A 57 5.08 10.46 -13.52
N ALA A 58 5.51 11.37 -14.39
CA ALA A 58 4.65 11.91 -15.45
C ALA A 58 4.25 10.82 -16.46
N GLU A 59 5.18 9.93 -16.86
CA GLU A 59 4.89 8.78 -17.72
C GLU A 59 3.87 7.82 -17.08
N LEU A 60 4.04 7.50 -15.79
CA LEU A 60 3.10 6.67 -15.03
C LEU A 60 1.72 7.33 -14.92
N THR A 61 1.69 8.65 -14.69
CA THR A 61 0.44 9.42 -14.65
C THR A 61 -0.29 9.35 -15.99
N ALA A 62 0.43 9.54 -17.11
CA ALA A 62 -0.13 9.44 -18.45
C ALA A 62 -0.65 8.03 -18.78
N ALA A 63 -0.09 6.98 -18.17
CA ALA A 63 -0.55 5.59 -18.29
C ALA A 63 -1.75 5.25 -17.37
N GLY A 64 -2.26 6.19 -16.57
CA GLY A 64 -3.40 5.99 -15.68
C GLY A 64 -3.05 5.55 -14.26
N CYS A 65 -1.83 5.80 -13.79
CA CYS A 65 -1.45 5.57 -12.38
C CYS A 65 -2.09 6.63 -11.47
N ASP A 66 -2.79 6.19 -10.42
CA ASP A 66 -3.42 7.09 -9.45
C ASP A 66 -2.46 7.53 -8.35
N ILE A 67 -1.57 6.63 -7.92
CA ILE A 67 -0.64 6.84 -6.79
C ILE A 67 0.71 6.23 -7.13
N VAL A 68 1.79 7.00 -6.97
CA VAL A 68 3.16 6.53 -7.23
C VAL A 68 3.91 6.27 -5.94
N ARG A 69 4.78 5.27 -5.95
CA ARG A 69 5.72 4.99 -4.87
C ARG A 69 7.15 5.23 -5.32
N VAL A 70 7.97 5.81 -4.44
CA VAL A 70 9.41 6.01 -4.64
C VAL A 70 10.19 5.32 -3.52
N ALA A 71 11.37 4.79 -3.81
CA ALA A 71 12.22 4.14 -2.82
C ALA A 71 12.93 5.19 -1.95
N CYS A 72 13.10 4.94 -0.65
CA CYS A 72 13.88 5.81 0.23
C CYS A 72 14.86 4.99 1.11
N PRO A 73 15.90 4.37 0.52
CA PRO A 73 16.85 3.56 1.27
C PRO A 73 17.89 4.38 2.05
N SER A 74 18.21 5.60 1.64
CA SER A 74 19.29 6.42 2.22
C SER A 74 18.82 7.85 2.59
N GLN A 75 19.72 8.61 3.22
CA GLN A 75 19.47 10.01 3.58
C GLN A 75 19.32 10.89 2.33
N ASP A 76 20.15 10.68 1.32
CA ASP A 76 20.09 11.44 0.07
C ASP A 76 18.73 11.27 -0.64
N ASP A 77 18.14 10.06 -0.55
CA ASP A 77 16.79 9.82 -1.06
C ASP A 77 15.73 10.57 -0.25
N ALA A 78 15.86 10.61 1.08
CA ALA A 78 14.97 11.35 1.96
C ALA A 78 15.03 12.86 1.68
N ASP A 79 16.23 13.39 1.44
CA ASP A 79 16.47 14.80 1.12
C ASP A 79 15.90 15.19 -0.25
N ALA A 80 15.72 14.22 -1.17
CA ALA A 80 15.08 14.43 -2.47
C ALA A 80 13.54 14.43 -2.42
N LEU A 81 12.93 13.82 -1.38
CA LEU A 81 11.48 13.69 -1.26
C LEU A 81 10.71 15.02 -1.33
N PRO A 82 11.12 16.13 -0.66
CA PRO A 82 10.36 17.37 -0.69
C PRO A 82 10.15 17.90 -2.12
N ALA A 83 11.20 17.87 -2.95
CA ALA A 83 11.12 18.32 -4.33
C ALA A 83 10.22 17.41 -5.18
N ILE A 84 10.25 16.10 -4.94
CA ILE A 84 9.44 15.12 -5.67
C ILE A 84 7.96 15.23 -5.26
N ALA A 85 7.68 15.21 -3.96
CA ALA A 85 6.33 15.30 -3.42
C ALA A 85 5.63 16.60 -3.82
N GLN A 86 6.34 17.73 -3.79
CA GLN A 86 5.79 19.03 -4.18
C GLN A 86 5.46 19.11 -5.68
N LYS A 87 6.28 18.52 -6.55
CA LYS A 87 6.16 18.66 -8.02
C LYS A 87 5.33 17.56 -8.68
N SER A 88 5.16 16.43 -8.01
CA SER A 88 4.36 15.31 -8.51
C SER A 88 2.90 15.70 -8.72
N GLN A 89 2.31 15.27 -9.83
CA GLN A 89 0.89 15.52 -10.15
C GLN A 89 -0.05 14.52 -9.45
N ILE A 90 0.51 13.40 -8.97
CA ILE A 90 -0.20 12.34 -8.25
C ILE A 90 0.42 12.12 -6.86
N PRO A 91 -0.34 11.60 -5.88
CA PRO A 91 0.18 11.33 -4.54
C PRO A 91 1.43 10.43 -4.55
N VAL A 92 2.44 10.83 -3.77
CA VAL A 92 3.71 10.10 -3.62
C VAL A 92 3.71 9.32 -2.31
N ILE A 93 4.02 8.03 -2.38
CA ILE A 93 4.29 7.17 -1.22
C ILE A 93 5.79 6.97 -1.07
N ALA A 94 6.36 7.26 0.10
CA ALA A 94 7.73 6.90 0.42
C ALA A 94 7.82 5.43 0.86
N ASP A 95 8.69 4.63 0.22
CA ASP A 95 8.93 3.23 0.58
C ASP A 95 10.12 3.09 1.52
N ILE A 96 9.83 2.89 2.80
CA ILE A 96 10.84 2.92 3.86
C ILE A 96 10.98 1.53 4.46
N HIS A 97 12.21 1.02 4.44
CA HIS A 97 12.51 -0.30 4.97
C HIS A 97 13.00 -0.22 6.41
N PHE A 98 14.09 0.50 6.69
CA PHE A 98 14.89 0.25 7.90
C PHE A 98 14.89 1.35 8.96
N GLN A 99 14.71 2.63 8.61
CA GLN A 99 15.04 3.72 9.53
C GLN A 99 13.83 4.61 9.87
N PRO A 100 13.45 4.71 11.17
CA PRO A 100 12.36 5.58 11.62
C PRO A 100 12.52 7.03 11.21
N LYS A 101 13.75 7.56 11.23
CA LYS A 101 14.02 8.95 10.84
C LYS A 101 13.54 9.30 9.43
N TYR A 102 13.54 8.33 8.50
CA TYR A 102 13.04 8.58 7.15
C TYR A 102 11.52 8.66 7.10
N VAL A 103 10.81 8.04 8.04
CA VAL A 103 9.34 8.16 8.14
C VAL A 103 8.98 9.60 8.45
N TYR A 104 9.64 10.20 9.44
CA TYR A 104 9.45 11.62 9.76
C TYR A 104 9.87 12.51 8.58
N ALA A 105 11.02 12.26 7.96
CA ALA A 105 11.45 13.01 6.78
C ALA A 105 10.45 12.94 5.62
N ALA A 106 9.83 11.78 5.38
CA ALA A 106 8.80 11.63 4.35
C ALA A 106 7.50 12.38 4.69
N ILE A 107 7.09 12.37 5.96
CA ILE A 107 5.96 13.16 6.45
C ILE A 107 6.23 14.65 6.25
N ASP A 108 7.38 15.14 6.73
CA ASP A 108 7.79 16.55 6.61
C ASP A 108 7.97 16.99 5.15
N ALA A 109 8.38 16.08 4.28
CA ALA A 109 8.50 16.31 2.83
C ALA A 109 7.14 16.47 2.13
N GLY A 110 6.02 16.15 2.79
CA GLY A 110 4.68 16.18 2.20
C GLY A 110 4.35 14.94 1.36
N CYS A 111 4.97 13.78 1.64
CA CYS A 111 4.52 12.53 1.05
C CYS A 111 3.10 12.20 1.50
N ALA A 112 2.27 11.73 0.58
CA ALA A 112 0.86 11.44 0.83
C ALA A 112 0.63 10.18 1.68
N ALA A 113 1.60 9.26 1.67
CA ALA A 113 1.62 8.11 2.57
C ALA A 113 3.06 7.62 2.78
N VAL A 114 3.25 6.82 3.82
CA VAL A 114 4.50 6.09 4.06
C VAL A 114 4.22 4.59 4.08
N ARG A 115 5.02 3.80 3.37
CA ARG A 115 5.03 2.34 3.54
C ARG A 115 6.07 1.98 4.58
N VAL A 116 5.64 1.23 5.60
CA VAL A 116 6.51 0.63 6.63
C VAL A 116 6.50 -0.90 6.55
N ASN A 117 7.56 -1.53 7.10
CA ASN A 117 7.81 -2.96 7.00
C ASN A 117 7.85 -3.67 8.35
N PRO A 118 7.17 -4.82 8.49
CA PRO A 118 6.94 -5.49 9.76
C PRO A 118 8.14 -5.89 10.59
N GLY A 119 9.08 -6.61 9.96
CA GLY A 119 10.25 -7.14 10.65
C GLY A 119 11.13 -6.06 11.26
N ASN A 120 10.91 -4.80 10.86
CA ASN A 120 11.64 -3.66 11.36
C ASN A 120 10.85 -2.87 12.39
N ILE A 121 9.49 -2.92 12.46
CA ILE A 121 8.67 -2.10 13.37
C ILE A 121 9.10 -2.23 14.84
N ARG A 122 9.58 -3.41 15.26
CA ARG A 122 10.14 -3.62 16.61
C ARG A 122 11.45 -2.88 16.88
N GLN A 123 12.25 -2.63 15.85
CA GLN A 123 13.45 -1.80 15.94
C GLN A 123 13.11 -0.29 16.04
N PHE A 124 11.84 0.08 15.90
CA PHE A 124 11.40 1.47 16.08
C PHE A 124 11.30 1.84 17.57
N ASP A 125 11.72 1.00 18.52
CA ASP A 125 11.98 1.38 19.92
C ASP A 125 10.84 2.23 20.52
N ASP A 126 9.61 1.72 20.45
CA ASP A 126 8.38 2.38 20.91
C ASP A 126 7.95 3.66 20.16
N GLN A 127 8.52 3.95 18.99
CA GLN A 127 8.15 5.11 18.17
C GLN A 127 6.86 4.94 17.36
N VAL A 128 6.17 3.79 17.43
CA VAL A 128 4.89 3.61 16.70
C VAL A 128 3.89 4.68 17.12
N LYS A 129 3.82 5.00 18.42
CA LYS A 129 3.00 6.09 18.96
C LYS A 129 3.35 7.44 18.33
N GLU A 130 4.63 7.74 18.24
CA GLU A 130 5.13 9.04 17.75
C GLU A 130 4.96 9.16 16.24
N ILE A 131 5.18 8.08 15.49
CA ILE A 131 4.89 7.98 14.05
C ILE A 131 3.39 8.12 13.80
N ALA A 132 2.55 7.39 14.55
CA ALA A 132 1.11 7.48 14.46
C ALA A 132 0.62 8.92 14.70
N ARG A 133 1.15 9.59 15.73
CA ARG A 133 0.84 10.98 16.02
C ARG A 133 1.28 11.91 14.88
N ALA A 134 2.54 11.82 14.45
CA ALA A 134 3.07 12.65 13.36
C ALA A 134 2.30 12.47 12.05
N ALA A 135 1.97 11.21 11.72
CA ALA A 135 1.18 10.88 10.54
C ALA A 135 -0.25 11.44 10.64
N LYS A 136 -0.91 11.29 11.80
CA LYS A 136 -2.25 11.85 12.06
C LYS A 136 -2.25 13.37 11.96
N ASP A 137 -1.30 14.04 12.60
CA ASP A 137 -1.17 15.50 12.62
C ASP A 137 -0.93 16.07 11.21
N ALA A 138 -0.19 15.33 10.37
CA ALA A 138 0.10 15.72 8.98
C ALA A 138 -0.93 15.23 7.96
N GLY A 139 -1.92 14.42 8.35
CA GLY A 139 -2.88 13.80 7.43
C GLY A 139 -2.25 12.80 6.45
N VAL A 140 -1.17 12.13 6.87
CA VAL A 140 -0.41 11.16 6.08
C VAL A 140 -0.87 9.75 6.45
N SER A 141 -1.27 8.95 5.47
CA SER A 141 -1.65 7.55 5.72
C SER A 141 -0.45 6.61 5.74
N ILE A 142 -0.62 5.43 6.35
CA ILE A 142 0.42 4.40 6.42
C ILE A 142 0.02 3.17 5.60
N ARG A 143 0.99 2.53 4.94
CA ARG A 143 0.82 1.17 4.43
C ARG A 143 1.69 0.21 5.23
N ILE A 144 1.04 -0.73 5.91
CA ILE A 144 1.67 -1.87 6.57
C ILE A 144 1.91 -2.94 5.50
N GLY A 145 3.17 -3.29 5.24
CA GLY A 145 3.54 -4.19 4.13
C GLY A 145 4.24 -5.47 4.55
N VAL A 146 3.50 -6.55 4.76
CA VAL A 146 4.07 -7.88 5.04
C VAL A 146 4.48 -8.59 3.76
N ASN A 147 5.71 -9.11 3.73
CA ASN A 147 6.20 -9.96 2.65
C ASN A 147 6.76 -11.25 3.22
N ALA A 148 6.64 -12.34 2.47
CA ALA A 148 7.18 -13.64 2.85
C ALA A 148 8.68 -13.60 3.23
N GLY A 149 9.48 -12.83 2.49
CA GLY A 149 10.92 -12.70 2.73
C GLY A 149 11.32 -11.86 3.94
N SER A 150 10.38 -11.14 4.57
CA SER A 150 10.64 -10.23 5.69
C SER A 150 9.77 -10.52 6.91
N LEU A 151 9.27 -11.76 7.04
CA LEU A 151 8.52 -12.19 8.22
C LEU A 151 9.40 -12.18 9.48
N ASP A 152 8.80 -11.81 10.61
CA ASP A 152 9.46 -11.87 11.92
C ASP A 152 9.94 -13.30 12.21
N LYS A 153 11.15 -13.42 12.78
CA LYS A 153 11.77 -14.72 13.09
C LYS A 153 10.88 -15.61 13.95
N ARG A 154 10.13 -15.06 14.90
CA ARG A 154 9.25 -15.82 15.81
C ARG A 154 8.07 -16.41 15.06
N ILE A 155 7.53 -15.68 14.08
CA ILE A 155 6.46 -16.17 13.20
C ILE A 155 7.02 -17.26 12.29
N MET A 156 8.21 -17.04 11.72
CA MET A 156 8.88 -18.06 10.91
C MET A 156 9.20 -19.33 11.70
N GLU A 157 9.63 -19.21 12.96
CA GLU A 157 9.89 -20.34 13.86
C GLU A 157 8.60 -21.10 14.22
N LYS A 158 7.50 -20.37 14.46
CA LYS A 158 6.18 -20.94 14.77
C LYS A 158 5.59 -21.74 13.61
N TYR A 159 5.67 -21.21 12.38
CA TYR A 159 5.01 -21.78 11.20
C TYR A 159 5.93 -22.59 10.29
N GLY A 160 7.26 -22.47 10.46
CA GLY A 160 8.29 -23.11 9.64
C GLY A 160 8.45 -22.53 8.22
N LYS A 161 7.44 -21.82 7.70
CA LYS A 161 7.45 -21.15 6.39
C LYS A 161 6.44 -20.00 6.36
N ALA A 162 6.48 -19.19 5.30
CA ALA A 162 5.53 -18.11 5.05
C ALA A 162 4.14 -18.63 4.60
N THR A 163 3.41 -19.32 5.49
CA THR A 163 2.03 -19.76 5.21
C THR A 163 1.07 -18.55 5.15
N PRO A 164 -0.14 -18.71 4.58
CA PRO A 164 -1.17 -17.68 4.65
C PRO A 164 -1.43 -17.20 6.09
N GLU A 165 -1.48 -18.12 7.05
CA GLU A 165 -1.73 -17.83 8.47
C GLU A 165 -0.57 -17.05 9.09
N ALA A 166 0.69 -17.42 8.78
CA ALA A 166 1.88 -16.71 9.25
C ALA A 166 1.88 -15.25 8.78
N LEU A 167 1.54 -15.04 7.51
CA LEU A 167 1.46 -13.72 6.90
C LEU A 167 0.35 -12.86 7.51
N VAL A 168 -0.83 -13.44 7.74
CA VAL A 168 -1.98 -12.75 8.35
C VAL A 168 -1.71 -12.44 9.82
N GLU A 169 -1.11 -13.38 10.58
CA GLU A 169 -0.73 -13.14 11.97
C GLU A 169 0.23 -11.97 12.08
N SER A 170 1.23 -11.91 11.20
CA SER A 170 2.13 -10.75 11.13
C SER A 170 1.35 -9.46 10.86
N ALA A 171 0.51 -9.45 9.83
CA ALA A 171 -0.22 -8.24 9.43
C ALA A 171 -1.18 -7.71 10.52
N VAL A 172 -1.89 -8.61 11.19
CA VAL A 172 -2.85 -8.26 12.24
C VAL A 172 -2.11 -7.76 13.48
N TRP A 173 -1.00 -8.39 13.86
CA TRP A 173 -0.19 -7.92 14.97
C TRP A 173 0.37 -6.50 14.70
N GLU A 174 0.77 -6.21 13.47
CA GLU A 174 1.25 -4.87 13.09
C GLU A 174 0.16 -3.82 13.14
N ALA A 175 -1.02 -4.17 12.61
CA ALA A 175 -2.18 -3.30 12.63
C ALA A 175 -2.54 -2.93 14.07
N SER A 176 -2.45 -3.89 15.01
CA SER A 176 -2.75 -3.62 16.42
C SER A 176 -1.82 -2.58 17.03
N LEU A 177 -0.55 -2.50 16.62
CA LEU A 177 0.39 -1.49 17.15
C LEU A 177 -0.04 -0.05 16.82
N PHE A 178 -0.67 0.16 15.65
CA PHE A 178 -1.23 1.46 15.29
C PHE A 178 -2.60 1.69 15.91
N GLU A 179 -3.46 0.65 15.95
CA GLU A 179 -4.79 0.73 16.53
C GLU A 179 -4.78 0.96 18.05
N GLU A 180 -3.78 0.42 18.77
CA GLU A 180 -3.50 0.71 20.20
C GLU A 180 -3.21 2.20 20.46
N HIS A 181 -2.87 2.97 19.42
CA HIS A 181 -2.62 4.41 19.47
C HIS A 181 -3.69 5.23 18.73
N ASP A 182 -4.88 4.66 18.48
CA ASP A 182 -6.00 5.32 17.81
C ASP A 182 -5.62 5.91 16.43
N PHE A 183 -4.76 5.21 15.71
CA PHE A 183 -4.41 5.52 14.33
C PHE A 183 -4.99 4.46 13.40
N HIS A 184 -5.96 4.88 12.58
CA HIS A 184 -6.71 3.98 11.69
C HIS A 184 -6.51 4.30 10.20
N ASP A 185 -5.78 5.37 9.89
CA ASP A 185 -5.48 5.84 8.52
C ASP A 185 -4.38 4.99 7.87
N PHE A 186 -4.60 3.68 7.84
CA PHE A 186 -3.68 2.74 7.21
C PHE A 186 -4.38 1.68 6.36
N LYS A 187 -3.61 1.15 5.41
CA LYS A 187 -3.96 -0.01 4.58
C LYS A 187 -2.93 -1.12 4.73
N ILE A 188 -3.33 -2.35 4.45
CA ILE A 188 -2.47 -3.52 4.61
C ILE A 188 -2.16 -4.11 3.24
N SER A 189 -0.92 -4.56 3.04
CA SER A 189 -0.57 -5.48 1.96
C SER A 189 0.14 -6.69 2.53
N VAL A 190 -0.20 -7.85 2.00
CA VAL A 190 0.45 -9.13 2.30
C VAL A 190 0.87 -9.77 0.98
N LYS A 191 2.17 -9.87 0.71
CA LYS A 191 2.66 -10.34 -0.61
C LYS A 191 3.41 -11.66 -0.48
N HIS A 192 3.08 -12.58 -1.38
CA HIS A 192 3.79 -13.83 -1.61
C HIS A 192 4.02 -14.01 -3.10
N ASN A 193 5.08 -14.74 -3.45
CA ASN A 193 5.37 -15.10 -4.84
C ASN A 193 4.54 -16.30 -5.33
N ASP A 194 3.65 -16.86 -4.51
CA ASP A 194 2.80 -17.98 -4.87
C ASP A 194 1.38 -17.41 -4.89
N PRO A 195 0.69 -17.44 -6.05
CA PRO A 195 -0.63 -16.83 -6.18
C PRO A 195 -1.67 -17.51 -5.27
N VAL A 196 -1.55 -18.80 -4.97
CA VAL A 196 -2.49 -19.51 -4.10
C VAL A 196 -2.30 -19.07 -2.66
N VAL A 197 -1.05 -19.00 -2.20
CA VAL A 197 -0.71 -18.51 -0.84
C VAL A 197 -1.17 -17.06 -0.68
N MET A 198 -0.89 -16.22 -1.68
CA MET A 198 -1.31 -14.82 -1.68
C MET A 198 -2.84 -14.69 -1.58
N VAL A 199 -3.59 -15.35 -2.47
CA VAL A 199 -5.06 -15.29 -2.49
C VAL A 199 -5.61 -15.73 -1.12
N ARG A 200 -5.12 -16.84 -0.57
CA ARG A 200 -5.60 -17.33 0.72
C ARG A 200 -5.27 -16.37 1.88
N ALA A 201 -4.11 -15.71 1.83
CA ALA A 201 -3.75 -14.72 2.85
C ALA A 201 -4.68 -13.50 2.81
N TYR A 202 -5.03 -12.97 1.62
CA TYR A 202 -5.98 -11.87 1.51
C TYR A 202 -7.41 -12.25 1.91
N GLU A 203 -7.85 -13.48 1.62
CA GLU A 203 -9.15 -13.98 2.09
C GLU A 203 -9.22 -14.00 3.63
N LEU A 204 -8.21 -14.61 4.26
CA LEU A 204 -8.11 -14.67 5.72
C LEU A 204 -8.02 -13.26 6.33
N LEU A 205 -7.27 -12.35 5.72
CA LEU A 205 -7.17 -10.98 6.20
C LEU A 205 -8.49 -10.21 6.04
N ALA A 206 -9.20 -10.45 4.94
CA ALA A 206 -10.51 -9.85 4.67
C ALA A 206 -11.60 -10.30 5.67
N GLU A 207 -11.48 -11.51 6.22
CA GLU A 207 -12.34 -12.06 7.28
C GLU A 207 -12.01 -11.49 8.67
N ARG A 208 -10.79 -10.98 8.88
CA ARG A 208 -10.26 -10.58 10.20
C ARG A 208 -10.55 -9.14 10.59
N GLY A 209 -10.84 -8.26 9.64
CA GLY A 209 -11.10 -6.86 9.91
C GLY A 209 -11.62 -6.15 8.67
N ASP A 210 -11.66 -4.83 8.71
CA ASP A 210 -12.22 -3.96 7.68
C ASP A 210 -11.16 -3.07 7.02
N TRP A 211 -9.87 -3.43 7.10
CA TRP A 211 -8.79 -2.65 6.48
C TRP A 211 -8.91 -2.62 4.95
N PRO A 212 -8.53 -1.51 4.27
CA PRO A 212 -8.29 -1.50 2.84
C PRO A 212 -7.07 -2.37 2.50
N LEU A 213 -7.11 -3.08 1.38
CA LEU A 213 -6.14 -4.12 1.06
C LEU A 213 -5.39 -3.79 -0.23
N HIS A 214 -4.12 -3.38 -0.13
CA HIS A 214 -3.28 -3.15 -1.30
C HIS A 214 -2.80 -4.50 -1.85
N LEU A 215 -3.43 -4.97 -2.93
CA LEU A 215 -3.07 -6.23 -3.59
C LEU A 215 -1.70 -6.13 -4.29
N GLY A 216 -0.93 -7.22 -4.27
CA GLY A 216 0.29 -7.34 -5.06
C GLY A 216 0.95 -8.71 -4.97
N VAL A 217 1.40 -9.23 -6.11
CA VAL A 217 2.27 -10.41 -6.20
C VAL A 217 3.72 -9.94 -6.13
N THR A 218 4.53 -10.48 -5.23
CA THR A 218 5.99 -10.24 -5.27
C THR A 218 6.65 -11.23 -6.21
N GLU A 219 7.79 -10.85 -6.81
CA GLU A 219 8.56 -11.73 -7.70
C GLU A 219 7.66 -12.40 -8.76
N ALA A 220 6.88 -11.58 -9.45
CA ALA A 220 5.90 -12.08 -10.43
C ALA A 220 6.59 -12.76 -11.63
N GLY A 221 7.85 -12.41 -11.90
CA GLY A 221 8.64 -12.90 -13.01
C GLY A 221 8.66 -11.94 -14.20
N PRO A 222 9.21 -12.36 -15.34
CA PRO A 222 9.24 -11.57 -16.57
C PRO A 222 7.84 -11.21 -17.06
N ALA A 223 7.71 -10.22 -17.95
CA ALA A 223 6.42 -9.64 -18.37
C ALA A 223 5.33 -10.69 -18.64
N PHE A 224 5.56 -11.69 -19.49
CA PHE A 224 4.54 -12.70 -19.81
C PHE A 224 4.07 -13.51 -18.59
N GLN A 225 5.01 -14.09 -17.83
CA GLN A 225 4.70 -14.88 -16.64
C GLN A 225 4.09 -14.01 -15.53
N GLY A 226 4.67 -12.83 -15.30
CA GLY A 226 4.22 -11.87 -14.30
C GLY A 226 2.83 -11.35 -14.57
N THR A 227 2.49 -11.06 -15.83
CA THR A 227 1.14 -10.67 -16.24
C THR A 227 0.14 -11.77 -15.96
N ILE A 228 0.40 -13.02 -16.38
CA ILE A 228 -0.53 -14.15 -16.15
C ILE A 228 -0.72 -14.39 -14.65
N LYS A 229 0.38 -14.47 -13.90
CA LYS A 229 0.36 -14.73 -12.46
C LYS A 229 -0.38 -13.64 -11.68
N THR A 230 -0.13 -12.37 -12.00
CA THR A 230 -0.79 -11.23 -11.37
C THR A 230 -2.27 -11.17 -11.72
N ALA A 231 -2.62 -11.31 -13.01
CA ALA A 231 -4.00 -11.32 -13.47
C ALA A 231 -4.82 -12.46 -12.82
N THR A 232 -4.21 -13.63 -12.66
CA THR A 232 -4.84 -14.79 -12.01
C THR A 232 -5.14 -14.51 -10.53
N ALA A 233 -4.16 -14.02 -9.78
CA ALA A 233 -4.33 -13.71 -8.35
C ALA A 233 -5.32 -12.55 -8.13
N PHE A 234 -5.21 -11.49 -8.93
CA PHE A 234 -6.07 -10.31 -8.80
C PHE A 234 -7.49 -10.62 -9.24
N GLY A 235 -7.69 -11.37 -10.33
CA GLY A 235 -9.01 -11.81 -10.78
C GLY A 235 -9.73 -12.64 -9.72
N ALA A 236 -9.02 -13.54 -9.04
CA ALA A 236 -9.59 -14.35 -7.95
C ALA A 236 -10.08 -13.50 -6.76
N LEU A 237 -9.34 -12.45 -6.39
CA LEU A 237 -9.70 -11.58 -5.26
C LEU A 237 -10.74 -10.52 -5.63
N LEU A 238 -10.53 -9.82 -6.74
CA LEU A 238 -11.42 -8.75 -7.19
C LEU A 238 -12.80 -9.29 -7.59
N SER A 239 -12.90 -10.51 -8.14
CA SER A 239 -14.19 -11.16 -8.41
C SER A 239 -15.03 -11.42 -7.16
N ARG A 240 -14.40 -11.38 -5.97
CA ARG A 240 -15.04 -11.52 -4.65
C ARG A 240 -15.16 -10.19 -3.91
N GLY A 241 -14.85 -9.07 -4.57
CA GLY A 241 -14.89 -7.73 -3.98
C GLY A 241 -13.75 -7.43 -3.02
N ILE A 242 -12.67 -8.22 -3.01
CA ILE A 242 -11.49 -8.04 -2.15
C ILE A 242 -10.42 -7.26 -2.93
N GLY A 243 -10.06 -6.07 -2.45
CA GLY A 243 -9.10 -5.15 -3.06
C GLY A 243 -9.44 -3.70 -2.80
#